data_AF-A0A8C7YT06-F1
#
_entry.id   AF-A0A8C7YT06-F1
#
_cell.length_a   1.000
_cell.length_b   1.000
_cell.length_c   1.000
_cell.angle_alpha   90.00
_cell.angle_beta   90.00
_cell.angle_gamma   90.00
#
_symmetry.space_group_name_H-M   'P 1'
#
loop_
_entity.id
_entity.type
_entity.pdbx_description
1 polymer ?
#
loop_
_entity_poly.entity_id
_entity_poly.type
_entity_poly.pdbx_seq_one_letter_code
_entity_poly.pdbx_strand_id
1 'polypeptide(L)'
;MPDDSVLRNEGTVTAAPNFSPSGDAAVLDKAIKAKGVDENTIIEILVKRSNEQRQQIKEAYQQASGKPLESALKSALKGDLEEVVLALLKTPAQYDAQQLKLAMKVKKHKVDINANARTPTIFVKINTGRHQ
;
A
#
# COMPACT_ATOMS: atom_id res chain seq x y z
N MET A 1 43.87 -13.02 -2.00
CA MET A 1 42.75 -12.34 -1.31
C MET A 1 42.13 -11.39 -2.33
N PRO A 2 40.89 -11.62 -2.81
CA PRO A 2 40.19 -10.63 -3.61
C PRO A 2 39.86 -9.40 -2.75
N ASP A 3 39.94 -8.23 -3.37
CA ASP A 3 39.78 -6.91 -2.78
C ASP A 3 38.30 -6.63 -2.43
N ASP A 4 37.99 -6.48 -1.14
CA ASP A 4 36.67 -6.21 -0.56
C ASP A 4 36.19 -4.74 -0.81
N SER A 5 36.77 -4.02 -1.78
CA SER A 5 36.61 -2.57 -1.94
C SER A 5 35.59 -2.14 -2.99
N VAL A 6 34.60 -2.96 -3.31
CA VAL A 6 33.48 -2.55 -4.18
C VAL A 6 32.16 -3.17 -3.75
N LEU A 7 31.60 -2.64 -2.65
CA LEU A 7 30.15 -2.58 -2.51
C LEU A 7 29.64 -1.64 -3.61
N ARG A 8 29.54 -2.15 -4.85
CA ARG A 8 28.76 -1.48 -5.90
C ARG A 8 27.37 -1.33 -5.33
N ASN A 9 26.93 -0.10 -5.12
CA ASN A 9 25.52 0.19 -4.86
C ASN A 9 24.72 -0.30 -6.09
N GLU A 10 24.24 -1.54 -6.08
CA GLU A 10 23.39 -2.16 -7.10
C GLU A 10 21.95 -1.62 -7.05
N GLY A 11 21.78 -0.38 -6.60
CA GLY A 11 20.48 0.28 -6.55
C GLY A 11 20.01 0.62 -7.96
N THR A 12 18.85 0.11 -8.37
CA THR A 12 18.23 0.46 -9.66
C THR A 12 17.71 1.91 -9.68
N VAL A 13 17.44 2.49 -8.51
CA VAL A 13 16.98 3.88 -8.36
C VAL A 13 18.17 4.77 -8.00
N THR A 14 18.60 5.61 -8.94
CA THR A 14 19.68 6.60 -8.75
C THR A 14 19.11 8.02 -8.64
N ALA A 15 19.86 8.93 -8.01
CA ALA A 15 19.42 10.32 -7.85
C ALA A 15 19.33 11.00 -9.23
N ALA A 16 18.19 11.63 -9.51
CA ALA A 16 18.02 12.31 -10.78
C ALA A 16 18.88 13.60 -10.81
N PRO A 17 19.71 13.81 -11.86
CA PRO A 17 20.65 14.94 -11.91
C PRO A 17 19.96 16.31 -12.06
N ASN A 18 18.76 16.35 -12.64
CA ASN A 18 17.98 17.59 -12.86
C ASN A 18 16.74 17.63 -11.97
N PHE A 19 16.89 17.35 -10.68
CA PHE A 19 15.78 17.30 -9.74
C PHE A 19 15.29 18.69 -9.35
N SER A 20 13.98 18.88 -9.36
CA SER A 20 13.33 20.13 -8.91
C SER A 20 12.13 19.77 -8.03
N PRO A 21 12.23 19.89 -6.69
CA PRO A 21 11.19 19.43 -5.77
C PRO A 21 9.86 20.16 -5.99
N SER A 22 9.91 21.47 -6.24
CA SER A 22 8.70 22.26 -6.55
C SER A 22 8.08 21.91 -7.90
N GLY A 23 8.91 21.59 -8.91
CA GLY A 23 8.43 21.20 -10.23
C GLY A 23 7.72 19.85 -10.19
N ASP A 24 8.37 18.85 -9.60
CA ASP A 24 7.79 17.53 -9.40
C ASP A 24 6.51 17.60 -8.54
N ALA A 25 6.50 18.41 -7.47
CA ALA A 25 5.31 18.63 -6.65
C ALA A 25 4.15 19.26 -7.44
N ALA A 26 4.41 20.24 -8.30
CA ALA A 26 3.39 20.86 -9.14
C ALA A 26 2.82 19.89 -10.19
N VAL A 27 3.66 19.03 -10.76
CA VAL A 27 3.22 17.99 -11.69
C VAL A 27 2.38 16.94 -10.97
N LEU A 28 2.78 16.51 -9.77
CA LEU A 28 1.99 15.60 -8.93
C LEU A 28 0.62 16.21 -8.57
N ASP A 29 0.57 17.49 -8.21
CA ASP A 29 -0.69 18.18 -7.90
C ASP A 29 -1.63 18.22 -9.11
N LYS A 30 -1.10 18.51 -10.30
CA LYS A 30 -1.86 18.45 -11.55
C LYS A 30 -2.35 17.04 -11.85
N ALA A 31 -1.49 16.03 -11.71
CA ALA A 31 -1.84 14.64 -11.96
C ALA A 31 -2.94 14.14 -11.00
N ILE A 32 -2.90 14.54 -9.73
CA ILE A 32 -3.90 14.19 -8.72
C ILE A 32 -5.24 14.92 -8.96
N LYS A 33 -5.19 16.19 -9.40
CA LYS A 33 -6.39 17.01 -9.67
C LYS A 33 -6.98 16.79 -11.06
N ALA A 34 -6.26 16.11 -11.95
CA ALA A 34 -6.75 15.77 -13.28
C ALA A 34 -8.04 14.95 -13.18
N LYS A 35 -8.95 15.15 -14.12
CA LYS A 35 -10.28 14.52 -14.17
C LYS A 35 -10.13 13.04 -14.56
N GLY A 36 -9.60 12.23 -13.65
CA GLY A 36 -9.24 10.83 -13.89
C GLY A 36 -7.99 10.32 -13.17
N VAL A 37 -7.22 11.19 -12.50
CA VAL A 37 -5.91 10.89 -11.87
C VAL A 37 -4.90 10.29 -12.85
N ASP A 38 -3.84 11.03 -13.17
CA ASP A 38 -2.77 10.54 -14.05
C ASP A 38 -1.78 9.63 -13.30
N GLU A 39 -2.18 8.38 -13.07
CA GLU A 39 -1.43 7.35 -12.35
C GLU A 39 -0.02 7.13 -12.94
N ASN A 40 0.08 7.08 -14.28
CA ASN A 40 1.36 6.88 -14.98
C ASN A 40 2.37 7.99 -14.66
N THR A 41 1.92 9.25 -14.64
CA THR A 41 2.78 10.41 -14.34
C THR A 41 3.28 10.34 -12.89
N ILE A 42 2.41 9.97 -11.96
CA ILE A 42 2.75 9.79 -10.55
C ILE A 42 3.84 8.71 -10.40
N ILE A 43 3.65 7.55 -11.04
CA ILE A 43 4.60 6.43 -11.01
C ILE A 43 5.94 6.85 -11.62
N GLU A 44 5.93 7.52 -12.77
CA GLU A 44 7.16 7.95 -13.46
C GLU A 44 8.02 8.87 -12.59
N ILE A 45 7.38 9.84 -11.94
CA ILE A 45 8.09 10.78 -11.06
C ILE A 45 8.62 10.04 -9.84
N LEU A 46 7.79 9.22 -9.18
CA LEU A 46 8.24 8.55 -7.96
C LEU A 46 9.34 7.53 -8.24
N VAL A 47 9.20 6.67 -9.24
CA VAL A 47 10.17 5.60 -9.54
C VAL A 47 11.53 6.16 -10.02
N LYS A 48 11.54 7.31 -10.70
CA LYS A 48 12.78 7.95 -11.19
C LYS A 48 13.49 8.84 -10.18
N ARG A 49 13.01 8.92 -8.93
CA ARG A 49 13.57 9.78 -7.87
C ARG A 49 14.05 8.96 -6.68
N SER A 50 15.20 9.33 -6.12
CA SER A 50 15.75 8.71 -4.91
C SER A 50 14.86 8.96 -3.69
N ASN A 51 15.01 8.12 -2.65
CA ASN A 51 14.22 8.26 -1.42
C ASN A 51 14.38 9.66 -0.78
N GLU A 52 15.60 10.20 -0.76
CA GLU A 52 15.88 11.57 -0.28
C GLU A 52 15.12 12.63 -1.10
N GLN A 53 15.16 12.54 -2.42
CA GLN A 53 14.42 13.44 -3.32
C GLN A 53 12.91 13.33 -3.10
N ARG A 54 12.39 12.12 -2.84
CA ARG A 54 10.97 11.92 -2.51
C ARG A 54 10.56 12.61 -1.22
N GLN A 55 11.43 12.64 -0.20
CA GLN A 55 11.15 13.41 1.03
C GLN A 55 11.07 14.91 0.71
N GLN A 56 11.99 15.43 -0.10
CA GLN A 56 11.95 16.84 -0.52
C GLN A 56 10.70 17.18 -1.35
N ILE A 57 10.26 16.28 -2.25
CA ILE A 57 9.00 16.45 -2.99
C ILE A 57 7.81 16.49 -2.03
N LYS A 58 7.78 15.60 -1.02
CA LYS A 58 6.71 15.56 -0.02
C LYS A 58 6.58 16.89 0.72
N GLU A 59 7.70 17.46 1.15
CA GLU A 59 7.73 18.77 1.81
C GLU A 59 7.28 19.89 0.87
N ALA A 60 7.82 19.94 -0.35
CA ALA A 60 7.44 20.94 -1.35
C ALA A 60 5.96 20.86 -1.74
N TYR A 61 5.42 19.64 -1.87
CA TYR A 61 4.01 19.41 -2.14
C TYR A 61 3.13 19.88 -0.98
N GLN A 62 3.51 19.58 0.26
CA GLN A 62 2.77 20.04 1.42
C GLN A 62 2.74 21.57 1.51
N GLN A 63 3.85 22.24 1.20
CA GLN A 63 3.93 23.70 1.14
C GLN A 63 3.06 24.28 0.00
N ALA A 64 3.04 23.66 -1.18
CA ALA A 64 2.31 24.16 -2.34
C ALA A 64 0.80 23.85 -2.31
N SER A 65 0.42 22.62 -1.94
CA SER A 65 -0.98 22.16 -1.94
C SER A 65 -1.67 22.30 -0.59
N GLY A 66 -0.93 22.53 0.50
CA GLY A 66 -1.47 22.57 1.87
C GLY A 66 -1.99 21.23 2.39
N LYS A 67 -1.75 20.12 1.67
CA LYS A 67 -2.17 18.77 2.02
C LYS A 67 -0.97 17.82 1.95
N PRO A 68 -0.88 16.81 2.82
CA PRO A 68 0.19 15.83 2.75
C PRO A 68 0.04 14.98 1.49
N LEU A 69 1.13 14.85 0.74
CA LEU A 69 1.19 14.09 -0.53
C LEU A 69 0.67 12.65 -0.36
N GLU A 70 1.00 11.99 0.76
CA GLU A 70 0.54 10.64 1.07
C GLU A 70 -0.99 10.53 1.12
N SER A 71 -1.67 11.51 1.71
CA SER A 71 -3.14 11.50 1.79
C SER A 71 -3.78 11.79 0.44
N ALA A 72 -3.19 12.71 -0.33
CA ALA A 72 -3.65 13.04 -1.67
C ALA A 72 -3.54 11.82 -2.60
N LEU A 73 -2.41 11.11 -2.58
CA LEU A 73 -2.20 9.89 -3.35
C LEU A 73 -3.10 8.74 -2.90
N LYS A 74 -3.31 8.61 -1.58
CA LYS A 74 -4.25 7.61 -1.04
C LYS A 74 -5.69 7.83 -1.49
N SER A 75 -6.09 9.08 -1.69
CA SER A 75 -7.43 9.39 -2.21
C SER A 75 -7.53 9.26 -3.73
N ALA A 76 -6.40 9.35 -4.43
CA ALA A 76 -6.32 9.36 -5.88
C ALA A 76 -6.13 7.96 -6.46
N LEU A 77 -5.33 7.12 -5.81
CA LEU A 77 -5.01 5.75 -6.22
C LEU A 77 -5.85 4.73 -5.45
N LYS A 78 -6.05 3.54 -6.02
CA LYS A 78 -6.76 2.43 -5.37
C LYS A 78 -6.05 1.10 -5.64
N GLY A 79 -6.21 0.15 -4.73
CA GLY A 79 -5.68 -1.21 -4.87
C GLY A 79 -4.17 -1.31 -4.66
N ASP A 80 -3.51 -2.22 -5.36
CA ASP A 80 -2.08 -2.50 -5.20
C ASP A 80 -1.19 -1.30 -5.53
N LEU A 81 -1.63 -0.43 -6.44
CA LEU A 81 -0.88 0.75 -6.81
C LEU A 81 -0.78 1.77 -5.66
N GLU A 82 -1.86 1.93 -4.88
CA GLU A 82 -1.84 2.76 -3.67
C GLU A 82 -0.78 2.26 -2.69
N GLU A 83 -0.74 0.95 -2.45
CA GLU A 83 0.16 0.34 -1.47
C GLU A 83 1.63 0.54 -1.87
N VAL A 84 1.96 0.31 -3.14
CA VAL A 84 3.33 0.49 -3.67
C VAL A 84 3.74 1.97 -3.62
N VAL A 85 2.88 2.89 -4.04
CA VAL A 85 3.20 4.32 -4.06
C VAL A 85 3.40 4.87 -2.64
N LEU A 86 2.56 4.46 -1.69
CA LEU A 86 2.73 4.83 -0.28
C LEU A 86 3.97 4.21 0.35
N ALA A 87 4.34 2.99 -0.05
CA ALA A 87 5.60 2.36 0.38
C ALA A 87 6.82 3.12 -0.14
N LEU A 88 6.80 3.53 -1.41
CA LEU A 88 7.88 4.27 -2.05
C LEU A 88 8.14 5.66 -1.42
N LEU A 89 7.12 6.28 -0.84
CA LEU A 89 7.23 7.58 -0.17
C LEU A 89 7.77 7.51 1.26
N LYS A 90 7.80 6.32 1.86
CA LYS A 90 8.28 6.14 3.23
C LYS A 90 9.79 6.08 3.26
N THR A 91 10.35 6.54 4.38
CA THR A 91 11.75 6.26 4.68
C THR A 91 11.92 4.76 4.94
N PRO A 92 13.08 4.17 4.63
CA PRO A 92 13.31 2.74 4.83
C PRO A 92 12.96 2.31 6.26
N ALA A 93 13.41 3.05 7.28
CA ALA A 93 13.08 2.78 8.68
C ALA A 93 11.57 2.77 8.98
N GLN A 94 10.79 3.68 8.38
CA GLN A 94 9.33 3.68 8.56
C GLN A 94 8.68 2.51 7.84
N TYR A 95 9.17 2.17 6.64
CA TYR A 95 8.68 1.03 5.90
C TYR A 95 8.93 -0.28 6.67
N ASP A 96 10.15 -0.50 7.14
CA ASP A 96 10.52 -1.66 7.97
C ASP A 96 9.64 -1.78 9.22
N ALA A 97 9.50 -0.68 9.99
CA ALA A 97 8.66 -0.67 11.18
C ALA A 97 7.19 -1.00 10.86
N GLN A 98 6.69 -0.53 9.72
CA GLN A 98 5.33 -0.86 9.27
C GLN A 98 5.19 -2.32 8.85
N GLN A 99 6.15 -2.87 8.11
CA GLN A 99 6.13 -4.27 7.70
C GLN A 99 6.19 -5.18 8.92
N LEU A 100 7.05 -4.88 9.89
CA LEU A 100 7.13 -5.62 11.15
C LEU A 100 5.80 -5.57 11.92
N LYS A 101 5.20 -4.38 12.02
CA LYS A 101 3.89 -4.19 12.66
C LYS A 101 2.78 -4.95 11.93
N LEU A 102 2.78 -4.95 10.60
CA LEU A 102 1.79 -5.66 9.80
C LEU A 102 1.95 -7.18 9.96
N ALA A 103 3.18 -7.70 9.93
CA ALA A 103 3.48 -9.10 10.16
C ALA A 103 3.06 -9.58 11.56
N MET A 104 3.23 -8.73 12.58
CA MET A 104 2.81 -9.02 13.95
C MET A 104 1.31 -8.81 14.20
N LYS A 105 0.59 -8.16 13.27
CA LYS A 105 -0.85 -7.92 13.41
C LYS A 105 -1.60 -9.18 13.04
N VAL A 106 -1.92 -10.00 14.04
CA VAL A 106 -2.82 -11.16 13.91
C VAL A 106 -4.14 -10.67 13.29
N LYS A 107 -4.42 -11.07 12.05
CA LYS A 107 -5.75 -10.86 11.45
C LYS A 107 -6.74 -11.64 12.31
N LYS A 108 -7.60 -10.95 13.07
CA LYS A 108 -8.79 -11.58 13.66
C LYS A 108 -9.57 -12.22 12.51
N HIS A 109 -9.51 -13.54 12.41
CA HIS A 109 -10.49 -14.30 11.65
C HIS A 109 -11.85 -14.02 12.31
N LYS A 110 -12.69 -13.23 11.65
CA LYS A 110 -14.10 -13.17 11.99
C LYS A 110 -14.72 -14.38 11.32
N VAL A 111 -14.77 -15.50 12.05
CA VAL A 111 -15.59 -16.64 11.64
C VAL A 111 -17.03 -16.19 11.81
N ASP A 112 -17.66 -15.75 10.72
CA ASP A 112 -19.10 -15.53 10.70
C ASP A 112 -19.77 -16.92 10.76
N ILE A 113 -20.06 -17.39 11.97
CA ILE A 113 -20.94 -18.55 12.19
C ILE A 113 -22.32 -18.15 11.68
N ASN A 114 -22.66 -18.57 10.46
CA ASN A 114 -23.99 -18.43 9.91
C ASN A 114 -24.93 -19.37 10.69
N ALA A 115 -25.65 -18.80 11.65
CA ALA A 115 -26.77 -19.43 12.33
C ALA A 115 -27.98 -19.51 11.38
N ASN A 116 -27.95 -20.41 10.39
CA ASN A 116 -29.15 -20.78 9.64
C ASN A 116 -29.79 -22.01 10.28
N ALA A 117 -30.84 -21.75 11.04
CA ALA A 117 -31.72 -22.72 11.65
C ALA A 117 -32.34 -23.66 10.62
N ARG A 118 -32.05 -24.96 10.71
CA ARG A 118 -32.94 -26.04 10.24
C ARG A 118 -32.87 -27.20 11.22
N THR A 119 -33.81 -27.22 12.16
CA THR A 119 -34.21 -28.44 12.86
C THR A 119 -34.97 -29.34 11.88
N PRO A 120 -34.57 -30.60 11.67
CA PRO A 120 -35.50 -31.59 11.19
C PRO A 120 -35.99 -32.38 12.41
N THR A 121 -37.14 -31.98 12.95
CA THR A 121 -37.97 -32.87 13.75
C THR A 121 -38.46 -33.98 12.82
N ILE A 122 -37.68 -35.06 12.70
CA ILE A 122 -38.15 -36.28 12.04
C ILE A 122 -38.77 -37.17 13.13
N PHE A 123 -40.09 -37.06 13.20
CA PHE A 123 -40.98 -37.89 13.97
C PHE A 123 -40.98 -39.30 13.36
N VAL A 124 -40.13 -40.21 13.85
CA VAL A 124 -40.19 -41.62 13.42
C VAL A 124 -41.26 -42.34 14.24
N LYS A 125 -42.45 -42.42 13.66
CA LYS A 125 -43.54 -43.28 14.10
C LYS A 125 -43.39 -44.62 13.36
N ILE A 126 -42.71 -45.59 13.95
CA ILE A 126 -42.82 -46.99 13.53
C ILE A 126 -43.31 -47.83 14.71
N ASN A 127 -44.51 -48.35 14.52
CA ASN A 127 -45.22 -49.26 15.41
C ASN A 127 -45.45 -50.53 14.57
N THR A 128 -45.13 -51.70 15.14
CA THR A 128 -45.27 -53.11 14.67
C THR A 128 -43.94 -53.82 14.97
N GLY A 129 -43.79 -54.85 15.79
CA GLY A 129 -44.67 -55.75 16.54
C GLY A 129 -43.91 -57.09 16.75
N ARG A 130 -44.25 -57.82 17.81
CA ARG A 130 -44.05 -59.28 18.06
C ARG A 130 -42.72 -59.87 18.62
N HIS A 131 -42.93 -60.65 19.69
CA HIS A 131 -42.22 -61.82 20.26
C HIS A 131 -40.83 -61.60 20.89
N GLN A 132 -40.51 -62.02 22.12
CA GLN A 132 -41.07 -63.05 23.01
C GLN A 132 -41.30 -62.51 24.43
#